data_AF-A0A9D9BYP0-F1
#
_entry.id   AF-A0A9D9BYP0-F1
#
_cell.length_a   1.000
_cell.length_b   1.000
_cell.length_c   1.000
_cell.angle_alpha   90.00
_cell.angle_beta   90.00
_cell.angle_gamma   90.00
#
_symmetry.space_group_name_H-M   'P 1'
#
loop_
_entity.id
_entity.type
_entity.pdbx_description
1 polymer ?
#
loop_
_entity_poly.entity_id
_entity_poly.type
_entity_poly.pdbx_seq_one_letter_code
_entity_poly.pdbx_strand_id
1 'polypeptide(L)'
;MLYSLEAGSYQWYAFPYQFCSVPMYACLINFFINNKKVNDAIYCFLAMFGFVAGLAVMLYPGDVFIPTLTICIHTMLWHGSLLALGVFMMTSRKLGRNFLKEVIPGGIVFACFVLVALLLDVVMYHGLFKEGAKFAGQTFNMFFISPYFNCTLPILSMIYPKVPYLVFLICYLVAFTLGVSIIWGINYLVRFIISKTKKEKVVNE
;
A
#
# COMPACT_ATOMS: atom_id res chain seq x y z
N MET A 1 20.86 8.92 -2.75
CA MET A 1 21.43 8.09 -3.84
C MET A 1 22.37 7.12 -3.17
N LEU A 2 22.12 5.82 -3.39
CA LEU A 2 22.84 4.64 -2.89
C LEU A 2 22.74 4.43 -1.37
N TYR A 3 21.93 3.44 -0.98
CA TYR A 3 22.23 2.66 0.22
C TYR A 3 23.71 2.30 0.13
N SER A 4 24.48 2.82 1.08
CA SER A 4 25.84 2.41 1.29
C SER A 4 25.84 0.89 1.32
N LEU A 5 26.64 0.33 0.41
CA LEU A 5 27.30 -0.94 0.55
C LEU A 5 28.06 -0.90 1.88
N GLU A 6 27.38 -1.05 3.00
CA GLU A 6 28.05 -1.33 4.26
C GLU A 6 28.71 -2.71 4.07
N ALA A 7 30.02 -2.67 3.87
CA ALA A 7 30.88 -3.82 3.64
C ALA A 7 30.51 -4.71 2.42
N GLY A 8 30.09 -4.12 1.30
CA GLY A 8 29.91 -4.86 0.05
C GLY A 8 28.67 -5.77 -0.02
N SER A 9 27.73 -5.64 0.93
CA SER A 9 26.47 -6.39 0.95
C SER A 9 25.26 -5.46 0.80
N TYR A 10 24.32 -5.83 -0.07
CA TYR A 10 23.06 -5.11 -0.24
C TYR A 10 22.13 -5.41 0.94
N GLN A 11 21.51 -4.38 1.50
CA GLN A 11 20.53 -4.51 2.58
C GLN A 11 19.19 -4.98 2.02
N TRP A 12 18.89 -6.26 2.15
CA TRP A 12 17.75 -6.90 1.49
C TRP A 12 16.38 -6.42 2.00
N TYR A 13 16.32 -5.86 3.21
CA TYR A 13 15.11 -5.23 3.71
C TYR A 13 14.71 -3.98 2.88
N ALA A 14 15.69 -3.33 2.24
CA ALA A 14 15.52 -2.14 1.43
C ALA A 14 15.13 -2.45 -0.03
N PHE A 15 14.83 -3.72 -0.35
CA PHE A 15 14.33 -4.10 -1.66
C PHE A 15 13.08 -3.28 -2.01
N PRO A 16 12.98 -2.70 -3.22
CA PRO A 16 11.98 -1.67 -3.53
C PRO A 16 10.61 -2.28 -3.84
N TYR A 17 10.10 -3.19 -3.02
CA TYR A 17 8.79 -3.82 -3.19
C TYR A 17 7.97 -3.81 -1.90
N GLN A 18 8.02 -2.69 -1.18
CA GLN A 18 7.18 -2.43 -0.04
C GLN A 18 5.82 -1.86 -0.45
N PHE A 19 4.79 -2.01 0.39
CA PHE A 19 3.43 -1.61 0.03
C PHE A 19 3.30 -0.13 -0.34
N CYS A 20 4.11 0.74 0.28
CA CYS A 20 4.13 2.16 -0.07
C CYS A 20 4.92 2.47 -1.36
N SER A 21 5.74 1.55 -1.86
CA SER A 21 6.50 1.71 -3.12
C SER A 21 5.75 1.17 -4.34
N VAL A 22 4.84 0.21 -4.17
CA VAL A 22 4.12 -0.38 -5.31
C VAL A 22 3.20 0.56 -6.10
N PRO A 23 2.73 1.70 -5.58
CA PRO A 23 2.12 2.73 -6.41
C PRO A 23 2.99 3.16 -7.60
N MET A 24 4.31 3.13 -7.50
CA MET A 24 5.21 3.42 -8.63
C MET A 24 5.05 2.39 -9.76
N TYR A 25 5.05 1.11 -9.41
CA TYR A 25 4.84 0.02 -10.38
C TYR A 25 3.45 0.09 -10.97
N ALA A 26 2.42 0.40 -10.16
CA ALA A 26 1.05 0.56 -10.64
C ALA A 26 0.93 1.71 -11.67
N CYS A 27 1.57 2.86 -11.42
CA CYS A 27 1.64 3.96 -12.39
C CYS A 27 2.32 3.53 -13.70
N LEU A 28 3.44 2.82 -13.62
CA LEU A 28 4.17 2.32 -14.79
C LEU A 28 3.34 1.31 -15.58
N ILE A 29 2.69 0.36 -14.90
CA ILE A 29 1.81 -0.63 -15.52
C ILE A 29 0.64 0.06 -16.21
N ASN A 30 0.01 1.05 -15.57
CA ASN A 30 -1.09 1.80 -16.14
C ASN A 30 -0.70 2.56 -17.42
N PHE A 31 0.56 2.96 -17.57
CA PHE A 31 1.05 3.60 -18.79
C PHE A 31 1.01 2.65 -20.01
N PHE A 32 1.24 1.35 -19.82
CA PHE A 32 1.27 0.37 -20.89
C PHE A 32 -0.09 -0.30 -21.16
N ILE A 33 -1.07 -0.14 -20.26
CA ILE A 33 -2.38 -0.79 -20.39
C ILE A 33 -3.38 0.13 -21.09
N ASN A 34 -3.96 -0.37 -22.19
CA ASN A 34 -5.01 0.33 -22.94
C ASN A 34 -6.44 -0.06 -22.51
N ASN A 35 -6.58 -1.00 -21.58
CA ASN A 35 -7.89 -1.45 -21.10
C ASN A 35 -8.45 -0.50 -20.04
N LYS A 36 -9.54 0.19 -20.37
CA LYS A 36 -10.19 1.16 -19.47
C LYS A 36 -10.58 0.59 -18.10
N LYS A 37 -11.10 -0.65 -18.05
CA LYS A 37 -11.52 -1.27 -16.78
C LYS A 37 -10.34 -1.53 -15.86
N VAL A 38 -9.22 -1.98 -16.44
CA VAL A 38 -7.99 -2.24 -15.70
C VAL A 38 -7.36 -0.92 -15.23
N ASN A 39 -7.34 0.09 -16.09
CA ASN A 39 -6.86 1.42 -15.71
C ASN A 39 -7.71 2.03 -14.58
N ASP A 40 -9.03 1.91 -14.66
CA ASP A 40 -9.92 2.37 -13.58
C ASP A 40 -9.67 1.61 -12.26
N ALA A 41 -9.39 0.30 -12.33
CA ALA A 41 -8.99 -0.48 -11.16
C ALA A 41 -7.65 -0.01 -10.56
N ILE A 42 -6.66 0.24 -11.40
CA ILE A 42 -5.35 0.76 -10.99
C ILE A 42 -5.50 2.16 -10.37
N TYR A 43 -6.32 3.02 -10.96
CA TYR A 43 -6.61 4.33 -10.39
C TYR A 43 -7.31 4.24 -9.03
N CYS A 44 -8.22 3.29 -8.84
CA CYS A 44 -8.84 3.05 -7.53
C CYS A 44 -7.81 2.56 -6.50
N PHE A 45 -6.91 1.66 -6.91
CA PHE A 45 -5.78 1.21 -6.09
C PHE A 45 -4.88 2.38 -5.68
N LEU A 46 -4.39 3.17 -6.64
CA LEU A 46 -3.56 4.35 -6.39
C LEU A 46 -4.26 5.36 -5.48
N ALA A 47 -5.55 5.59 -5.71
CA ALA A 47 -6.33 6.59 -4.99
C ALA A 47 -6.60 6.21 -3.53
N MET A 48 -6.96 4.96 -3.24
CA MET A 48 -7.44 4.56 -1.92
C MET A 48 -6.47 3.64 -1.19
N PHE A 49 -5.93 2.61 -1.84
CA PHE A 49 -4.96 1.70 -1.20
C PHE A 49 -3.63 2.42 -0.98
N GLY A 50 -3.15 3.18 -1.97
CA GLY A 50 -1.97 4.04 -1.83
C GLY A 50 -2.15 5.09 -0.72
N PHE A 51 -3.33 5.70 -0.64
CA PHE A 51 -3.66 6.66 0.43
C PHE A 51 -3.64 6.00 1.82
N VAL A 52 -4.29 4.85 1.99
CA VAL A 52 -4.31 4.12 3.27
C VAL A 52 -2.91 3.68 3.68
N ALA A 53 -2.10 3.20 2.74
CA ALA A 53 -0.71 2.81 3.01
C ALA A 53 0.14 4.00 3.49
N GLY A 54 0.06 5.14 2.78
CA GLY A 54 0.71 6.37 3.21
C GLY A 54 0.22 6.84 4.57
N LEU A 55 -1.10 6.82 4.78
CA LEU A 55 -1.73 7.29 6.03
C LEU A 55 -1.30 6.45 7.23
N ALA A 56 -1.23 5.12 7.05
CA ALA A 56 -0.79 4.22 8.11
C ALA A 56 0.60 4.59 8.64
N VAL A 57 1.54 4.90 7.75
CA VAL A 57 2.89 5.32 8.16
C VAL A 57 2.89 6.73 8.77
N MET A 58 2.10 7.65 8.23
CA MET A 58 1.98 9.00 8.79
C MET A 58 1.40 9.01 10.22
N LEU A 59 0.51 8.06 10.54
CA LEU A 59 -0.09 7.90 11.88
C LEU A 59 0.79 7.06 12.82
N TYR A 60 1.48 6.06 12.28
CA TYR A 60 2.35 5.17 13.04
C TYR A 60 3.69 5.00 12.33
N PRO A 61 4.65 5.92 12.56
CA PRO A 61 5.93 5.92 11.86
C PRO A 61 6.99 4.99 12.49
N GLY A 62 6.57 3.99 13.29
CA GLY A 62 7.45 3.25 14.20
C GLY A 62 8.72 2.70 13.55
N ASP A 63 8.60 2.09 12.37
CA ASP A 63 9.72 1.42 11.68
C ASP A 63 10.41 2.30 10.62
N VAL A 64 9.96 3.54 10.39
CA VAL A 64 10.46 4.39 9.29
C VAL A 64 11.48 5.44 9.71
N PHE A 65 11.56 5.76 11.01
CA PHE A 65 12.59 6.67 11.51
C PHE A 65 13.86 5.91 11.87
N ILE A 66 14.92 6.20 11.12
CA ILE A 66 16.26 5.64 11.34
C ILE A 66 17.26 6.75 11.67
N PRO A 67 18.48 6.44 12.14
CA PRO A 67 19.53 7.42 12.44
C PRO A 67 20.13 8.15 11.20
N THR A 68 19.30 8.46 10.18
CA THR A 68 19.71 9.17 8.98
C THR A 68 18.62 10.17 8.57
N LEU A 69 18.83 11.45 8.91
CA LEU A 69 17.85 12.52 8.72
C LEU A 69 17.31 12.61 7.29
N THR A 70 18.18 12.50 6.28
CA THR A 70 17.77 12.59 4.87
C THR A 70 16.82 11.47 4.48
N ILE A 71 17.01 10.26 5.01
CA ILE A 71 16.12 9.12 4.76
C ILE A 71 14.78 9.37 5.45
N CYS A 72 14.78 9.85 6.70
CA CYS A 72 13.55 10.24 7.39
C CYS A 72 12.75 11.29 6.60
N ILE A 73 13.40 12.34 6.11
CA ILE A 73 12.77 13.38 5.27
C ILE A 73 12.21 12.76 3.99
N HIS A 74 13.02 11.96 3.28
CA HIS A 74 12.59 11.30 2.06
C HIS A 74 11.36 10.41 2.30
N THR A 75 11.38 9.60 3.35
CA THR A 75 10.27 8.70 3.71
C THR A 75 9.01 9.50 4.02
N MET A 76 9.10 10.59 4.80
CA MET A 76 7.93 11.42 5.10
C MET A 76 7.38 12.14 3.85
N LEU A 77 8.25 12.65 2.98
CA LEU A 77 7.84 13.22 1.69
C LEU A 77 7.19 12.17 0.80
N TRP A 78 7.72 10.95 0.78
CA TRP A 78 7.18 9.84 0.02
C TRP A 78 5.76 9.49 0.47
N HIS A 79 5.54 9.24 1.77
CA HIS A 79 4.20 8.92 2.28
C HIS A 79 3.25 10.11 2.15
N GLY A 80 3.70 11.33 2.42
CA GLY A 80 2.91 12.55 2.18
C GLY A 80 2.47 12.70 0.72
N SER A 81 3.33 12.34 -0.23
CA SER A 81 2.99 12.35 -1.65
C SER A 81 1.92 11.31 -2.00
N LEU A 82 1.91 10.14 -1.35
CA LEU A 82 0.85 9.14 -1.52
C LEU A 82 -0.51 9.65 -1.03
N LEU A 83 -0.53 10.39 0.08
CA LEU A 83 -1.76 11.05 0.55
C LEU A 83 -2.26 12.08 -0.48
N ALA A 84 -1.36 12.96 -0.94
CA ALA A 84 -1.69 13.99 -1.92
C ALA A 84 -2.19 13.38 -3.24
N LEU A 85 -1.50 12.35 -3.74
CA LEU A 85 -1.89 11.60 -4.92
C LEU A 85 -3.27 10.94 -4.73
N GLY A 86 -3.52 10.36 -3.56
CA GLY A 86 -4.80 9.75 -3.23
C GLY A 86 -5.96 10.72 -3.35
N VAL A 87 -5.84 11.90 -2.71
CA VAL A 87 -6.83 12.98 -2.79
C VAL A 87 -6.99 13.49 -4.22
N PHE A 88 -5.89 13.73 -4.93
CA PHE A 88 -5.90 14.18 -6.32
C PHE A 88 -6.63 13.18 -7.24
N MET A 89 -6.39 11.88 -7.08
CA MET A 89 -7.02 10.84 -7.90
C MET A 89 -8.49 10.66 -7.54
N MET A 90 -8.84 10.65 -6.26
CA MET A 90 -10.25 10.59 -5.81
C MET A 90 -11.06 11.75 -6.37
N THR A 91 -10.51 12.97 -6.37
CA THR A 91 -11.16 14.18 -6.89
C THR A 91 -11.27 14.16 -8.42
N SER A 92 -10.14 13.99 -9.12
CA SER A 92 -10.03 14.05 -10.58
C SER A 92 -10.81 12.94 -11.30
N ARG A 93 -10.78 11.71 -10.78
CA ARG A 93 -11.49 10.56 -11.36
C ARG A 93 -12.93 10.41 -10.87
N LYS A 94 -13.39 11.33 -10.02
CA LYS A 94 -14.75 11.32 -9.46
C LYS A 94 -15.12 10.00 -8.75
N LEU A 95 -14.13 9.38 -8.08
CA LEU A 95 -14.32 8.16 -7.27
C LEU A 95 -15.21 8.46 -6.05
N GLY A 96 -15.80 7.43 -5.43
CA GLY A 96 -16.74 7.56 -4.32
C GLY A 96 -18.20 7.54 -4.79
N ARG A 97 -18.53 6.73 -5.80
CA ARG A 97 -19.91 6.60 -6.32
C ARG A 97 -20.46 5.19 -6.19
N ASN A 98 -19.63 4.18 -6.47
CA ASN A 98 -20.06 2.79 -6.40
C ASN A 98 -18.96 1.92 -5.80
N PHE A 99 -19.19 1.43 -4.59
CA PHE A 99 -18.23 0.61 -3.85
C PHE A 99 -17.78 -0.62 -4.64
N LEU A 100 -18.73 -1.38 -5.20
CA LEU A 100 -18.44 -2.63 -5.92
C LEU A 100 -17.66 -2.40 -7.23
N LYS A 101 -17.82 -1.24 -7.86
CA LYS A 101 -17.11 -0.91 -9.11
C LYS A 101 -15.76 -0.22 -8.88
N GLU A 102 -15.46 0.17 -7.65
CA GLU A 102 -14.26 0.96 -7.32
C GLU A 102 -13.35 0.19 -6.34
N VAL A 103 -13.86 -0.18 -5.16
CA VAL A 103 -13.08 -0.83 -4.10
C VAL A 103 -12.74 -2.26 -4.47
N ILE A 104 -13.67 -3.03 -5.05
CA ILE A 104 -13.40 -4.43 -5.42
C ILE A 104 -12.32 -4.55 -6.51
N PRO A 105 -12.39 -3.83 -7.65
CA PRO A 105 -11.33 -3.88 -8.65
C PRO A 105 -9.98 -3.36 -8.13
N GLY A 106 -9.98 -2.30 -7.31
CA GLY A 106 -8.75 -1.83 -6.64
C GLY A 106 -8.18 -2.86 -5.67
N GLY A 107 -9.05 -3.59 -4.96
CA GLY A 107 -8.68 -4.70 -4.09
C GLY A 107 -8.09 -5.89 -4.85
N ILE A 108 -8.56 -6.17 -6.06
CA ILE A 108 -7.94 -7.18 -6.95
C ILE A 108 -6.52 -6.75 -7.33
N VAL A 109 -6.30 -5.48 -7.69
CA VAL A 109 -4.95 -4.96 -7.97
C VAL A 109 -4.05 -5.09 -6.74
N PHE A 110 -4.55 -4.74 -5.56
CA PHE A 110 -3.83 -4.93 -4.30
C PHE A 110 -3.48 -6.39 -4.05
N ALA A 111 -4.42 -7.31 -4.24
CA ALA A 111 -4.20 -8.75 -4.08
C ALA A 111 -3.14 -9.28 -5.06
N CYS A 112 -3.08 -8.77 -6.29
CA CYS A 112 -2.01 -9.09 -7.23
C CYS A 112 -0.63 -8.64 -6.71
N PHE A 113 -0.51 -7.42 -6.17
CA PHE A 113 0.74 -6.94 -5.57
C PHE A 113 1.14 -7.77 -4.34
N VAL A 114 0.18 -8.13 -3.50
CA VAL A 114 0.37 -9.02 -2.33
C VAL A 114 0.83 -10.41 -2.77
N LEU A 115 0.26 -10.98 -3.83
CA LEU A 115 0.66 -12.27 -4.37
C LEU A 115 2.13 -12.23 -4.85
N VAL A 116 2.52 -11.18 -5.56
CA VAL A 116 3.92 -11.02 -5.99
C VAL A 116 4.85 -10.81 -4.80
N ALA A 117 4.44 -10.06 -3.76
CA ALA A 117 5.23 -9.93 -2.53
C ALA A 117 5.45 -11.28 -1.86
N LEU A 118 4.40 -12.10 -1.75
CA LEU A 118 4.49 -13.45 -1.23
C LEU A 118 5.41 -14.35 -2.07
N LEU A 119 5.30 -14.29 -3.40
CA LEU A 119 6.17 -15.04 -4.30
C LEU A 119 7.63 -14.62 -4.12
N LEU A 120 7.90 -13.33 -3.99
CA LEU A 120 9.25 -12.82 -3.71
C LEU A 120 9.73 -13.37 -2.36
N ASP A 121 8.95 -13.27 -1.29
CA ASP A 121 9.35 -13.79 0.02
C ASP A 121 9.67 -15.29 -0.01
N VAL A 122 8.86 -16.09 -0.70
CA VAL A 122 9.07 -17.54 -0.86
C VAL A 122 10.29 -17.86 -1.72
N VAL A 123 10.43 -17.23 -2.89
CA VAL A 123 11.55 -17.45 -3.81
C VAL A 123 12.86 -16.98 -3.20
N MET A 124 12.87 -15.84 -2.54
CA MET A 124 14.08 -15.34 -1.90
C MET A 124 14.49 -16.25 -0.75
N TYR A 125 13.55 -16.70 0.09
CA TYR A 125 13.84 -17.64 1.18
C TYR A 125 14.39 -18.99 0.69
N HIS A 126 13.80 -19.60 -0.35
CA HIS A 126 14.17 -20.94 -0.81
C HIS A 126 15.23 -21.00 -1.93
N GLY A 127 15.30 -19.98 -2.79
CA GLY A 127 16.10 -19.98 -4.00
C GLY A 127 17.45 -19.29 -3.84
N LEU A 128 17.44 -17.96 -3.74
CA LEU A 128 18.67 -17.14 -3.76
C LEU A 128 19.36 -17.08 -2.39
N PHE A 129 18.65 -17.41 -1.30
CA PHE A 129 19.15 -17.26 0.06
C PHE A 129 19.04 -18.52 0.92
N LYS A 130 19.36 -19.71 0.38
CA LYS A 130 19.54 -20.91 1.21
C LYS A 130 20.47 -20.68 2.42
N GLU A 131 21.41 -19.73 2.29
CA GLU A 131 22.24 -19.21 3.39
C GLU A 131 21.98 -17.72 3.73
N GLY A 132 21.31 -16.95 2.85
CA GLY A 132 21.18 -15.50 2.96
C GLY A 132 19.97 -14.94 3.70
N ALA A 133 18.96 -15.75 4.05
CA ALA A 133 17.94 -15.35 5.00
C ALA A 133 18.53 -15.22 6.42
N LYS A 134 19.79 -15.68 6.58
CA LYS A 134 20.64 -15.53 7.77
C LYS A 134 21.99 -14.85 7.49
N PHE A 135 22.32 -14.43 6.26
CA PHE A 135 23.55 -13.66 6.06
C PHE A 135 23.36 -12.27 6.67
N ALA A 136 24.13 -12.00 7.72
CA ALA A 136 24.19 -10.74 8.45
C ALA A 136 22.92 -10.31 9.24
N GLY A 137 21.99 -11.22 9.53
CA GLY A 137 20.80 -10.90 10.32
C GLY A 137 19.78 -10.00 9.60
N GLN A 138 19.83 -9.93 8.27
CA GLN A 138 18.92 -9.14 7.45
C GLN A 138 17.64 -9.91 7.11
N THR A 139 16.51 -9.21 7.05
CA THR A 139 15.19 -9.81 6.78
C THR A 139 14.68 -9.36 5.41
N PHE A 140 14.40 -10.34 4.53
CA PHE A 140 13.63 -10.09 3.30
C PHE A 140 12.16 -10.34 3.61
N ASN A 141 11.42 -9.26 3.90
CA ASN A 141 10.03 -9.32 4.31
C ASN A 141 9.23 -8.25 3.56
N MET A 142 8.75 -8.59 2.37
CA MET A 142 7.96 -7.68 1.58
C MET A 142 6.58 -7.53 2.20
N PHE A 143 6.07 -6.30 2.30
CA PHE A 143 4.74 -6.00 2.84
C PHE A 143 4.51 -6.43 4.29
N PHE A 144 5.55 -6.90 4.98
CA PHE A 144 5.48 -7.51 6.32
C PHE A 144 4.59 -8.77 6.36
N ILE A 145 4.51 -9.51 5.26
CA ILE A 145 3.66 -10.71 5.12
C ILE A 145 4.44 -12.02 4.97
N SER A 146 5.77 -12.01 5.01
CA SER A 146 6.56 -13.22 4.83
C SER A 146 6.16 -14.32 5.82
N PRO A 147 5.97 -15.59 5.38
CA PRO A 147 5.67 -16.69 6.29
C PRO A 147 6.85 -17.08 7.19
N TYR A 148 8.04 -16.54 6.92
CA TYR A 148 9.29 -16.90 7.61
C TYR A 148 9.73 -15.86 8.65
N PHE A 149 9.13 -14.66 8.63
CA PHE A 149 9.48 -13.56 9.53
C PHE A 149 8.22 -13.02 10.23
N ASN A 150 8.36 -12.54 11.46
CA ASN A 150 7.23 -11.98 12.18
C ASN A 150 6.74 -10.68 11.52
N CYS A 151 5.42 -10.52 11.47
CA CYS A 151 4.77 -9.28 11.05
C CYS A 151 5.00 -8.20 12.12
N THR A 152 5.46 -7.00 11.72
CA THR A 152 5.65 -5.84 12.61
C THR A 152 4.50 -4.85 12.56
N LEU A 153 3.57 -4.99 11.60
CA LEU A 153 2.45 -4.06 11.46
C LEU A 153 1.55 -4.07 12.72
N PRO A 154 1.11 -2.89 13.19
CA PRO A 154 0.20 -2.80 14.33
C PRO A 154 -1.04 -3.66 14.13
N ILE A 155 -1.52 -4.28 15.22
CA ILE A 155 -2.68 -5.20 15.25
C ILE A 155 -2.41 -6.53 14.53
N LEU A 156 -1.91 -6.50 13.30
CA LEU A 156 -1.59 -7.69 12.51
C LEU A 156 -0.47 -8.52 13.13
N SER A 157 0.50 -7.89 13.79
CA SER A 157 1.54 -8.55 14.60
C SER A 157 0.97 -9.39 15.75
N MET A 158 -0.19 -9.01 16.29
CA MET A 158 -0.86 -9.75 17.37
C MET A 158 -1.68 -10.93 16.84
N ILE A 159 -2.06 -10.89 15.56
CA ILE A 159 -2.85 -11.93 14.89
C ILE A 159 -1.91 -13.00 14.31
N TYR A 160 -0.81 -12.57 13.68
CA TYR A 160 0.17 -13.44 13.02
C TYR A 160 0.54 -14.72 13.80
N PRO A 161 0.93 -14.66 15.09
CA PRO A 161 1.34 -15.86 15.82
C PRO A 161 0.18 -16.75 16.28
N LYS A 162 -1.08 -16.32 16.12
CA LYS A 162 -2.27 -17.00 16.70
C LYS A 162 -3.10 -17.78 15.68
N VAL A 163 -2.83 -17.60 14.39
CA VAL A 163 -3.65 -18.18 13.32
C VAL A 163 -2.77 -18.86 12.26
N PRO A 164 -3.31 -19.83 11.51
CA PRO A 164 -2.61 -20.38 10.36
C PRO A 164 -2.24 -19.28 9.36
N TYR A 165 -1.10 -19.41 8.69
CA TYR A 165 -0.57 -18.38 7.80
C TYR A 165 -1.57 -17.90 6.73
N LEU A 166 -2.32 -18.84 6.12
CA LEU A 166 -3.34 -18.48 5.12
C LEU A 166 -4.45 -17.59 5.72
N VAL A 167 -4.84 -17.86 6.96
CA VAL A 167 -5.83 -17.04 7.69
C VAL A 167 -5.25 -15.66 7.97
N PHE A 168 -3.98 -15.57 8.37
CA PHE A 168 -3.28 -14.29 8.52
C PHE A 168 -3.28 -13.48 7.21
N LEU A 169 -2.98 -14.11 6.08
CA LEU A 169 -2.96 -13.43 4.77
C LEU A 169 -4.35 -12.92 4.38
N ILE A 170 -5.41 -13.69 4.67
CA ILE A 170 -6.79 -13.25 4.48
C ILE A 170 -7.10 -12.06 5.41
N CYS A 171 -6.71 -12.13 6.70
CA CYS A 171 -6.86 -11.02 7.63
C CYS A 171 -6.14 -9.76 7.15
N TYR A 172 -4.95 -9.88 6.57
CA TYR A 172 -4.19 -8.78 5.98
C TYR A 172 -4.98 -8.12 4.84
N LEU A 173 -5.45 -8.91 3.87
CA LEU A 173 -6.25 -8.40 2.75
C LEU A 173 -7.53 -7.71 3.23
N VAL A 174 -8.21 -8.30 4.21
CA VAL A 174 -9.43 -7.74 4.81
C VAL A 174 -9.12 -6.45 5.55
N ALA A 175 -8.07 -6.39 6.37
CA ALA A 175 -7.73 -5.21 7.16
C ALA A 175 -7.48 -3.97 6.28
N PHE A 176 -6.68 -4.10 5.23
CA PHE A 176 -6.43 -2.99 4.31
C PHE A 176 -7.66 -2.64 3.47
N THR A 177 -8.46 -3.63 3.08
CA THR A 177 -9.73 -3.38 2.37
C THR A 177 -10.75 -2.65 3.27
N LEU A 178 -10.78 -2.96 4.57
CA LEU A 178 -11.58 -2.22 5.56
C LEU A 178 -11.10 -0.77 5.69
N GLY A 179 -9.78 -0.55 5.78
CA GLY A 179 -9.20 0.80 5.77
C GLY A 179 -9.63 1.60 4.53
N VAL A 180 -9.55 0.97 3.35
CA VAL A 180 -10.01 1.56 2.09
C VAL A 180 -11.52 1.84 2.10
N SER A 181 -12.32 0.94 2.68
CA SER A 181 -13.77 1.11 2.78
C SER A 181 -14.15 2.33 3.61
N ILE A 182 -13.40 2.62 4.68
CA ILE A 182 -13.57 3.83 5.49
C ILE A 182 -13.27 5.07 4.66
N ILE A 183 -12.13 5.10 3.96
CA ILE A 183 -11.75 6.24 3.10
C ILE A 183 -12.76 6.46 1.96
N TRP A 184 -13.24 5.38 1.35
CA TRP A 184 -14.30 5.41 0.35
C TRP A 184 -15.58 6.05 0.92
N GLY A 185 -16.01 5.64 2.12
CA GLY A 185 -17.19 6.16 2.80
C GLY A 185 -17.08 7.65 3.12
N ILE A 186 -15.91 8.10 3.58
CA ILE A 186 -15.62 9.52 3.83
C ILE A 186 -15.74 10.32 2.52
N ASN A 187 -15.09 9.86 1.45
CA ASN A 187 -15.12 10.52 0.15
C ASN A 187 -16.54 10.54 -0.45
N TYR A 188 -17.32 9.47 -0.28
CA TYR A 188 -18.74 9.43 -0.65
C TYR A 188 -19.55 10.50 0.10
N LEU A 189 -19.38 10.61 1.42
CA LEU A 189 -20.09 11.59 2.24
C LEU A 189 -19.73 13.03 1.86
N VAL A 190 -18.43 13.33 1.68
CA VAL A 190 -17.96 14.65 1.22
C VAL A 190 -18.63 15.03 -0.10
N ARG A 191 -18.70 14.11 -1.06
CA ARG A 191 -19.35 14.36 -2.35
C ARG A 191 -20.85 14.54 -2.22
N PHE A 192 -21.50 13.76 -1.37
CA PHE A 192 -22.92 13.89 -1.10
C PHE A 192 -23.23 15.29 -0.57
N ILE A 193 -22.48 15.77 0.42
CA ILE A 193 -22.63 17.12 1.00
C ILE A 193 -22.44 18.20 -0.08
N ILE A 194 -21.34 18.15 -0.84
CA ILE A 194 -21.06 19.12 -1.92
C ILE A 194 -22.19 19.14 -2.95
N SER A 195 -22.74 17.98 -3.31
CA SER A 195 -23.83 17.88 -4.29
C SER A 195 -25.14 18.49 -3.77
N LYS A 196 -25.42 18.37 -2.47
CA LYS A 196 -26.60 18.94 -1.82
C LYS A 196 -26.50 20.47 -1.77
N THR A 197 -25.37 21.02 -1.32
CA THR A 197 -25.14 22.47 -1.26
C THR A 197 -25.22 23.14 -2.64
N LYS A 198 -24.73 22.47 -3.70
CA LYS A 198 -24.86 22.99 -5.07
C LYS A 198 -26.31 23.06 -5.54
N LYS A 199 -27.14 22.06 -5.21
CA LYS A 199 -28.57 22.07 -5.55
C LYS A 199 -29.32 23.18 -4.82
N GLU A 200 -29.02 23.39 -3.54
CA GLU A 200 -29.64 24.46 -2.74
C GLU A 200 -29.33 25.86 -3.29
N LYS A 201 -28.10 26.10 -3.78
CA LYS A 201 -27.77 27.38 -4.43
C LYS A 201 -28.55 27.62 -5.72
N VAL A 202 -28.68 26.60 -6.56
CA VAL A 202 -29.41 26.70 -7.85
C VAL A 202 -30.92 26.91 -7.65
N VAL A 203 -31.50 26.42 -6.54
CA VAL A 203 -32.93 26.62 -6.23
C VAL A 203 -33.21 28.03 -5.67
N ASN A 204 -32.19 28.69 -5.11
CA ASN A 204 -32.30 30.01 -4.49
C ASN A 204 -31.84 31.16 -5.41
N GLU A 205 -31.44 30.86 -6.64
CA GLU A 205 -31.12 31.80 -7.73
C GLU A 205 -32.28 31.85 -8.73
#